data_AF-A0A386HJH3-F1
#
_entry.id   AF-A0A386HJH3-F1
#
_cell.length_a   1.000
_cell.length_b   1.000
_cell.length_c   1.000
_cell.angle_alpha   90.00
_cell.angle_beta   90.00
_cell.angle_gamma   90.00
#
_symmetry.space_group_name_H-M   'P 1'
#
loop_
_entity.id
_entity.type
_entity.pdbx_description
1 polymer ?
#
loop_
_entity_poly.entity_id
_entity_poly.type
_entity_poly.pdbx_seq_one_letter_code
_entity_poly.pdbx_strand_id
1 'polypeptide(L)'
;MRTLTEIAEEIKGIRQQQKLKQSDMRLVNGMTQQQVSKFEKGGDINLSTLLRILDGFNLEMVFVTREQARELRQGLNSISMAEIEKNGEHSNP
;
A
#
# COMPACT_ATOMS: atom_id res chain seq x y z
N MET A 1 -11.59 -5.07 -12.23
CA MET A 1 -10.13 -5.29 -12.03
C MET A 1 -9.56 -4.03 -11.40
N ARG A 2 -8.50 -4.12 -10.60
CA ARG A 2 -7.89 -2.90 -10.06
C ARG A 2 -7.25 -2.09 -11.18
N THR A 3 -7.38 -0.77 -11.12
CA THR A 3 -6.73 0.17 -12.02
C THR A 3 -5.35 0.57 -11.48
N LEU A 4 -4.50 1.12 -12.34
CA LEU A 4 -3.20 1.65 -11.91
C LEU A 4 -3.36 2.81 -10.93
N THR A 5 -4.38 3.64 -11.11
CA THR A 5 -4.70 4.72 -10.17
C THR A 5 -5.03 4.20 -8.78
N GLU A 6 -5.88 3.16 -8.67
CA GLU A 6 -6.23 2.56 -7.38
C GLU A 6 -5.02 1.92 -6.68
N ILE A 7 -4.06 1.37 -7.44
CA ILE A 7 -2.81 0.84 -6.88
C ILE A 7 -1.91 1.99 -6.43
N ALA A 8 -1.79 3.04 -7.25
CA ALA A 8 -0.98 4.21 -6.93
C ALA A 8 -1.45 4.93 -5.67
N GLU A 9 -2.76 5.07 -5.48
CA GLU A 9 -3.36 5.68 -4.28
C GLU A 9 -3.08 4.86 -3.02
N GLU A 10 -3.18 3.53 -3.08
CA GLU A 10 -2.90 2.67 -1.94
C GLU A 10 -1.42 2.75 -1.54
N ILE A 11 -0.50 2.61 -2.49
CA ILE A 11 0.94 2.71 -2.24
C ILE A 11 1.32 4.11 -1.72
N LYS A 12 0.70 5.17 -2.24
CA LYS A 12 0.87 6.53 -1.73
C LYS A 12 0.40 6.64 -0.27
N GLY A 13 -0.72 6.01 0.07
CA GLY A 13 -1.23 5.94 1.44
C GLY A 13 -0.22 5.28 2.38
N ILE A 14 0.34 4.13 1.99
CA ILE A 14 1.38 3.41 2.75
C ILE A 14 2.61 4.28 2.94
N ARG A 15 3.10 4.94 1.87
CA ARG A 15 4.23 5.88 1.96
C ARG A 15 3.97 6.99 2.98
N GLN A 16 2.78 7.58 2.95
CA GLN A 16 2.39 8.67 3.86
C GLN A 16 2.27 8.19 5.32
N GLN A 17 1.74 6.99 5.55
CA GLN A 17 1.67 6.37 6.88
C GLN A 17 3.06 6.15 7.48
N GLN A 18 4.03 5.77 6.64
CA GLN A 18 5.45 5.66 7.03
C GLN A 18 6.18 7.02 7.11
N LYS A 19 5.46 8.14 6.90
CA LYS A 19 6.00 9.52 6.93
C LYS A 19 7.13 9.79 5.94
N LEU A 20 7.21 9.01 4.86
CA LEU A 20 8.22 9.15 3.82
C LEU A 20 7.79 10.19 2.79
N LYS A 21 8.70 11.04 2.34
CA LYS A 21 8.50 11.95 1.21
C LYS A 21 8.80 11.23 -0.11
N GLN A 22 8.34 11.80 -1.22
CA GLN A 22 8.64 11.26 -2.55
C GLN A 22 10.15 11.25 -2.86
N SER A 23 10.92 12.18 -2.29
CA SER A 23 12.39 12.24 -2.42
C SER A 23 13.09 11.06 -1.75
N ASP A 24 12.49 10.52 -0.67
CA ASP A 24 13.10 9.49 0.16
C ASP A 24 13.06 8.12 -0.53
N MET A 25 12.16 7.97 -1.50
CA MET A 25 11.97 6.74 -2.27
C MET A 25 13.23 6.29 -3.00
N ARG A 26 14.17 7.20 -3.28
CA ARG A 26 15.45 6.82 -3.88
C ARG A 26 16.24 5.86 -2.99
N LEU A 27 16.16 6.03 -1.67
CA LEU A 27 16.81 5.14 -0.71
C LEU A 27 15.98 3.88 -0.45
N VAL A 28 14.64 3.99 -0.53
CA VAL A 28 13.71 2.90 -0.22
C VAL A 28 13.61 1.88 -1.35
N ASN A 29 13.49 2.33 -2.60
CA ASN A 29 13.25 1.45 -3.75
C ASN A 29 14.00 1.86 -5.02
N GLY A 30 14.93 2.82 -4.91
CA GLY A 30 15.76 3.28 -6.02
C GLY A 30 15.07 4.23 -7.01
N MET A 31 13.82 4.64 -6.75
CA MET A 31 13.09 5.54 -7.66
C MET A 31 13.47 7.01 -7.47
N THR A 32 13.50 7.77 -8.56
CA THR A 32 13.61 9.23 -8.47
C THR A 32 12.29 9.88 -8.07
N GLN A 33 12.32 11.09 -7.51
CA GLN A 33 11.11 11.83 -7.15
C GLN A 33 10.16 12.03 -8.35
N GLN A 34 10.69 12.24 -9.55
CA GLN A 34 9.89 12.37 -10.78
C GLN A 34 9.18 11.05 -11.13
N GLN A 35 9.85 9.91 -10.99
CA GLN A 35 9.23 8.59 -11.21
C GLN A 35 8.13 8.32 -10.20
N VAL A 36 8.35 8.66 -8.92
CA VAL A 36 7.32 8.56 -7.88
C VAL A 36 6.14 9.46 -8.20
N SER A 37 6.36 10.72 -8.60
CA SER A 37 5.27 11.61 -8.97
C SER A 37 4.50 11.14 -10.20
N LYS A 38 5.15 10.50 -11.18
CA LYS A 38 4.47 9.90 -12.34
C LYS A 38 3.62 8.72 -11.91
N PHE A 39 4.17 7.81 -11.11
CA PHE A 39 3.47 6.66 -10.56
C PHE A 39 2.25 7.08 -9.73
N GLU A 40 2.40 8.03 -8.80
CA GLU A 40 1.32 8.51 -7.93
C GLU A 40 0.18 9.24 -8.66
N LYS A 41 0.37 9.56 -9.95
CA LYS A 41 -0.67 10.10 -10.84
C LYS A 41 -1.33 9.01 -11.70
N GLY A 42 -1.05 7.74 -11.44
CA GLY A 42 -1.55 6.59 -12.22
C GLY A 42 -0.76 6.33 -13.51
N GLY A 43 0.45 6.88 -13.64
CA GLY A 43 1.29 6.65 -14.81
C GLY A 43 1.84 5.21 -14.86
N ASP A 44 1.89 4.65 -16.07
CA ASP A 44 2.43 3.31 -16.30
C ASP A 44 3.85 3.14 -15.77
N ILE A 45 4.08 1.98 -15.12
CA ILE A 45 5.37 1.53 -14.64
C ILE A 45 5.63 0.10 -15.08
N ASN A 46 6.92 -0.25 -15.18
CA ASN A 46 7.32 -1.64 -15.40
C ASN A 46 6.96 -2.48 -14.17
N LEU A 47 6.64 -3.76 -14.41
CA LEU A 47 6.41 -4.73 -13.32
C LEU A 47 7.60 -4.81 -12.36
N SER A 48 8.83 -4.76 -12.87
CA SER A 48 10.05 -4.73 -12.04
C SER A 48 10.15 -3.49 -11.14
N THR A 49 9.53 -2.37 -11.52
CA THR A 49 9.42 -1.20 -10.65
C THR A 49 8.39 -1.44 -9.56
N LEU A 50 7.24 -2.04 -9.90
CA LEU A 50 6.23 -2.40 -8.89
C LEU A 50 6.82 -3.35 -7.84
N LEU A 51 7.54 -4.39 -8.25
CA LEU A 51 8.16 -5.34 -7.32
C LEU A 51 9.16 -4.66 -6.37
N ARG A 52 9.98 -3.71 -6.85
CA ARG A 52 10.89 -2.91 -6.00
C ARG A 52 10.15 -2.00 -5.03
N ILE A 53 9.02 -1.43 -5.46
CA ILE A 53 8.16 -0.63 -4.58
C ILE A 53 7.64 -1.48 -3.42
N LEU A 54 7.16 -2.69 -3.72
CA LEU A 54 6.64 -3.61 -2.71
C LEU A 54 7.73 -4.01 -1.71
N ASP A 55 8.90 -4.41 -2.22
CA ASP A 55 10.07 -4.75 -1.39
C ASP A 55 10.48 -3.58 -0.48
N GLY A 56 10.60 -2.36 -1.03
CA GLY A 56 10.96 -1.18 -0.25
C GLY A 56 9.96 -0.82 0.86
N PHE A 57 8.70 -1.22 0.74
CA PHE A 57 7.69 -1.04 1.77
C PHE A 57 7.44 -2.28 2.64
N ASN A 58 8.25 -3.33 2.47
CA ASN A 58 8.08 -4.63 3.13
C ASN A 58 6.67 -5.23 2.88
N LEU A 59 6.22 -5.17 1.63
CA LEU A 59 4.93 -5.68 1.17
C LEU A 59 5.13 -6.94 0.31
N GLU A 60 4.21 -7.89 0.46
CA GLU A 60 4.21 -9.15 -0.29
C GLU A 60 3.08 -9.16 -1.33
N MET A 61 3.36 -9.67 -2.54
CA MET A 61 2.34 -9.91 -3.57
C MET A 61 1.98 -11.39 -3.62
N VAL A 62 0.71 -11.71 -3.37
CA VAL A 62 0.20 -13.08 -3.47
C VAL A 62 -0.78 -13.23 -4.64
N PHE A 63 -0.70 -14.37 -5.32
CA PHE A 63 -1.64 -14.75 -6.36
C PHE A 63 -2.72 -15.66 -5.78
N VAL A 64 -3.96 -15.22 -5.87
CA VAL A 64 -5.13 -15.91 -5.32
C VAL A 64 -6.30 -15.82 -6.31
N THR A 65 -7.27 -16.72 -6.20
CA THR A 65 -8.51 -16.63 -6.97
C THR A 65 -9.34 -15.42 -6.55
N ARG A 66 -10.31 -15.02 -7.39
CA ARG A 66 -11.23 -13.92 -7.04
C ARG A 66 -12.05 -14.21 -5.78
N GLU A 67 -12.38 -15.47 -5.57
CA GLU A 67 -13.08 -15.95 -4.37
C GLU A 67 -12.20 -15.82 -3.13
N GLN A 68 -10.98 -16.35 -3.17
CA GLN A 68 -9.99 -16.21 -2.09
C GLN A 68 -9.70 -14.73 -1.77
N ALA A 69 -9.56 -13.88 -2.79
CA ALA A 69 -9.37 -12.44 -2.59
C ALA A 69 -10.56 -11.77 -1.88
N ARG A 70 -11.80 -12.22 -2.14
CA ARG A 70 -13.00 -11.71 -1.47
C ARG A 70 -13.01 -12.11 0.00
N GLU A 71 -12.70 -13.37 0.30
CA GLU A 71 -12.62 -13.90 1.67
C GLU A 71 -11.53 -13.18 2.48
N LEU A 72 -10.33 -13.00 1.90
CA LEU A 72 -9.24 -12.27 2.55
C LEU A 72 -9.64 -10.83 2.91
N ARG A 73 -10.33 -10.11 2.01
CA ARG A 73 -10.81 -8.74 2.27
C ARG A 73 -11.84 -8.68 3.39
N GLN A 74 -12.75 -9.64 3.45
CA GLN A 74 -13.74 -9.74 4.52
C GLN A 74 -13.06 -10.00 5.87
N GLY A 75 -12.08 -10.92 5.89
CA GLY A 75 -11.27 -11.20 7.08
C GLY A 75 -10.49 -9.98 7.58
N LEU A 76 -9.76 -9.30 6.70
CA LEU A 76 -8.94 -8.12 7.06
C LEU A 76 -9.80 -6.98 7.65
N ASN A 77 -10.97 -6.71 7.08
CA ASN A 77 -11.87 -5.68 7.60
C ASN A 77 -12.38 -6.00 9.01
N SER A 78 -12.62 -7.28 9.31
CA SER A 78 -13.07 -7.70 10.65
C SER A 78 -11.97 -7.54 11.71
N ILE A 79 -10.70 -7.79 11.33
CA ILE A 79 -9.54 -7.60 12.21
C ILE A 79 -9.34 -6.12 12.53
N SER A 80 -9.36 -5.24 11.53
CA SER A 80 -9.19 -3.80 11.74
C SER A 80 -10.27 -3.19 12.62
N MET A 81 -11.53 -3.65 12.52
CA MET A 81 -12.61 -3.18 13.40
C MET A 81 -12.39 -3.61 14.86
N ALA A 82 -11.99 -4.86 15.08
CA ALA A 82 -11.70 -5.37 16.43
C ALA A 82 -10.50 -4.66 17.09
N GLU A 83 -9.50 -4.26 16.32
CA GLU A 83 -8.35 -3.48 16.81
C GLU A 83 -8.72 -2.03 17.18
N ILE A 84 -9.64 -1.41 16.43
CA ILE A 84 -10.16 -0.07 16.75
C ILE A 84 -10.98 -0.10 18.05
N GLU A 85 -11.85 -1.11 18.23
CA GLU A 85 -12.65 -1.27 19.44
C GLU A 85 -11.77 -1.45 20.69
N LYS A 86 -10.74 -2.30 20.63
CA LYS A 86 -9.80 -2.51 21.75
C LYS A 86 -9.02 -1.24 22.14
N ASN A 87 -8.62 -0.44 21.16
CA ASN A 87 -7.88 0.81 21.41
C ASN A 87 -8.79 1.96 21.86
N GLY A 88 -10.09 1.91 21.53
CA GLY A 88 -11.09 2.88 21.99
C GLY A 88 -11.45 2.74 23.47
N GLU A 89 -11.44 1.52 24.02
CA GLU A 89 -11.75 1.26 25.43
C GLU A 89 -10.69 1.76 26.42
N HIS A 90 -9.44 1.96 25.97
CA HIS A 90 -8.33 2.41 26.84
C HIS A 90 -8.19 3.95 26.94
N SER A 91 -9.13 4.70 26.36
CA SER A 91 -9.07 6.18 26.29
C SER A 91 -10.14 6.89 27.13
N ASN A 92 -10.90 6.18 27.99
CA ASN A 92 -11.85 6.82 28.89
C ASN A 92 -11.34 6.78 30.35
N PRO A 93 -10.83 7.89 30.90
CA PRO A 93 -10.48 8.00 32.32
C PRO A 93 -11.72 8.00 33.24
#